data_AF-A0A814CMX3-F1
#
_entry.id   AF-A0A814CMX3-F1
#
_cell.length_a   1.000
_cell.length_b   1.000
_cell.length_c   1.000
_cell.angle_alpha   90.00
_cell.angle_beta   90.00
_cell.angle_gamma   90.00
#
_symmetry.space_group_name_H-M   'P 1'
#
loop_
_entity.id
_entity.type
_entity.pdbx_description
1 polymer ?
#
loop_
_entity_poly.entity_id
_entity_poly.type
_entity_poly.pdbx_seq_one_letter_code
_entity_poly.pdbx_strand_id
1 'polypeptide(L)'
;MEQKPANGHLVLHHDKLIHILYYLMNYHIKSVKPFSLFDSKGIHAFFTDLHSHPLVTDDVDGTISNRRQLFFSRLLNIIFEQHDITKQFDEKIFDHILRLSTDMLVDHEYIRRHYISLLYAYNYDYLAMHEENRIHDRQALAFQLLTIAGLRLNYMIEDNVDSTTTKLSSKALEIRAKISSTLKTWLGSLSTLVDYKVQPCNLEAIETMLTRIACYLPQTNLSLSNLAQEMVELVHLLKR
;
A
#
# COMPACT_ATOMS: atom_id res chain seq x y z
N MET A 1 12.49 50.42 -2.20
CA MET A 1 13.33 49.30 -1.75
C MET A 1 13.04 48.13 -2.67
N GLU A 2 14.02 47.64 -3.43
CA GLU A 2 13.86 46.41 -4.22
C GLU A 2 14.13 45.22 -3.31
N GLN A 3 13.13 44.36 -3.12
CA GLN A 3 13.29 43.13 -2.35
C GLN A 3 13.95 42.08 -3.24
N LYS A 4 15.04 41.46 -2.76
CA LYS A 4 15.71 40.37 -3.47
C LYS A 4 14.72 39.19 -3.64
N PRO A 5 14.67 38.52 -4.79
CA PRO A 5 13.80 37.36 -4.95
C PRO A 5 14.22 36.22 -4.00
N ALA A 6 13.24 35.44 -3.53
CA ALA A 6 13.51 34.24 -2.74
C ALA A 6 14.12 33.14 -3.62
N ASN A 7 14.93 32.27 -3.02
CA ASN A 7 15.41 31.06 -3.68
C ASN A 7 14.26 30.06 -3.80
N GLY A 8 13.76 29.87 -5.02
CA GLY A 8 12.65 28.95 -5.30
C GLY A 8 12.91 27.50 -4.87
N HIS A 9 14.16 27.01 -4.97
CA HIS A 9 14.50 25.66 -4.51
C HIS A 9 14.39 25.53 -3.00
N LEU A 10 14.78 26.57 -2.26
CA LEU A 10 14.68 26.59 -0.81
C LEU A 10 13.22 26.70 -0.34
N VAL A 11 12.40 27.46 -1.07
CA VAL A 11 10.94 27.51 -0.87
C VAL A 11 10.32 26.14 -1.08
N LEU A 12 10.63 25.45 -2.19
CA LEU A 12 10.14 24.08 -2.44
C LEU A 12 10.63 23.09 -1.38
N HIS A 13 11.85 23.26 -0.85
CA HIS A 13 12.35 22.43 0.25
C HIS A 13 11.54 22.64 1.54
N HIS A 14 11.19 23.88 1.87
CA HIS A 14 10.30 24.19 3.00
C HIS A 14 8.88 23.67 2.79
N ASP A 15 8.37 23.78 1.56
CA ASP A 15 7.06 23.27 1.18
C ASP A 15 6.92 21.75 1.47
N LYS A 16 7.97 20.96 1.17
CA LYS A 16 8.01 19.53 1.52
C LYS A 16 7.84 19.31 3.02
N LEU A 17 8.56 20.07 3.85
CA LEU A 17 8.47 19.97 5.31
C LEU A 17 7.08 20.37 5.81
N ILE A 18 6.49 21.43 5.26
CA ILE A 18 5.13 21.88 5.62
C ILE A 18 4.12 20.77 5.35
N HIS A 19 4.17 20.13 4.18
CA HIS A 19 3.27 19.01 3.87
C HIS A 19 3.49 17.80 4.78
N ILE A 20 4.75 17.45 5.10
CA ILE A 20 5.03 16.39 6.08
C ILE A 20 4.38 16.73 7.43
N LEU A 21 4.59 17.95 7.93
CA LEU A 21 4.01 18.38 9.22
C LEU A 21 2.49 18.36 9.18
N TYR A 22 1.89 18.85 8.08
CA TYR A 22 0.45 18.79 7.84
C TYR A 22 -0.06 17.34 7.94
N TYR A 23 0.55 16.40 7.23
CA TYR A 23 0.13 14.99 7.27
C TYR A 23 0.30 14.36 8.64
N LEU A 24 1.42 14.62 9.32
CA LEU A 24 1.66 14.12 10.68
C LEU A 24 0.58 14.60 11.66
N MET A 25 0.20 15.88 11.57
CA MET A 25 -0.82 16.48 12.43
C MET A 25 -2.23 16.01 12.06
N ASN A 26 -2.58 16.05 10.79
CA ASN A 26 -3.94 15.75 10.30
C ASN A 26 -4.30 14.28 10.45
N TYR A 27 -3.34 13.36 10.23
CA TYR A 27 -3.55 11.91 10.37
C TYR A 27 -3.06 11.36 11.71
N HIS A 28 -2.65 12.23 12.64
CA HIS A 28 -2.16 11.88 13.97
C HIS A 28 -1.06 10.81 13.97
N ILE A 29 -0.14 10.89 13.02
CA ILE A 29 0.93 9.90 12.84
C ILE A 29 1.96 10.04 13.96
N LYS A 30 2.02 9.04 14.83
CA LYS A 30 2.95 9.01 15.97
C LYS A 30 4.33 8.45 15.59
N SER A 31 5.33 8.85 16.38
CA SER A 31 6.68 8.28 16.35
C SER A 31 7.49 8.54 15.08
N VAL A 32 7.12 9.56 14.29
CA VAL A 32 7.92 10.03 13.15
C VAL A 32 8.52 11.39 13.51
N LYS A 33 9.85 11.51 13.40
CA LYS A 33 10.52 12.81 13.53
C LYS A 33 10.60 13.45 12.13
N PRO A 34 9.97 14.62 11.87
CA PRO A 34 9.92 15.22 10.53
C PRO A 34 11.30 15.35 9.88
N PHE A 35 12.27 15.86 10.66
CA PHE A 35 13.65 16.06 10.19
C PHE A 35 14.40 14.76 9.86
N SER A 36 13.96 13.59 10.37
CA SER A 36 14.60 12.30 10.06
C SER A 36 14.40 11.85 8.61
N LEU A 37 13.51 12.53 7.87
CA LEU A 37 13.26 12.35 6.44
C LEU A 37 14.19 13.21 5.57
N PHE A 38 15.09 13.98 6.18
CA PHE A 38 16.04 14.85 5.51
C PHE A 38 17.46 14.50 5.95
N ASP A 39 18.42 14.76 5.08
CA ASP A 39 19.84 14.62 5.38
C ASP A 39 20.35 15.82 6.18
N SER A 40 21.58 15.77 6.66
CA SER A 40 22.15 16.85 7.48
C SER A 40 22.15 18.20 6.75
N LYS A 41 22.41 18.20 5.44
CA LYS A 41 22.41 19.42 4.61
C LYS A 41 21.01 19.97 4.41
N GLY A 42 20.04 19.11 4.10
CA GLY A 42 18.63 19.47 4.01
C GLY A 42 18.08 20.00 5.33
N ILE A 43 18.48 19.41 6.46
CA ILE A 43 18.11 19.93 7.78
C ILE A 43 18.70 21.33 7.99
N HIS A 44 19.97 21.53 7.67
CA HIS A 44 20.61 22.84 7.84
C HIS A 44 19.95 23.91 6.97
N ALA A 45 19.55 23.57 5.74
CA ALA A 45 18.87 24.49 4.83
C ALA A 45 17.58 25.10 5.42
N PHE A 46 16.85 24.39 6.28
CA PHE A 46 15.66 24.94 6.95
C PHE A 46 15.93 26.14 7.85
N PHE A 47 17.19 26.35 8.26
CA PHE A 47 17.59 27.41 9.18
C PHE A 47 18.46 28.47 8.50
N THR A 48 18.45 28.51 7.17
CA THR A 48 19.16 29.51 6.37
C THR A 48 18.18 30.55 5.80
N ASP A 49 18.69 31.74 5.47
CA ASP A 49 17.88 32.82 4.90
C ASP A 49 17.28 32.40 3.54
N LEU A 50 16.02 32.77 3.27
CA LEU A 50 15.32 32.38 2.05
C LEU A 50 15.96 32.92 0.76
N HIS A 51 16.80 33.94 0.84
CA HIS A 51 17.56 34.50 -0.28
C HIS A 51 18.95 33.86 -0.44
N SER A 52 19.26 32.85 0.37
CA SER A 52 20.51 32.08 0.33
C SER A 52 20.39 30.85 -0.57
N HIS A 53 21.54 30.27 -0.94
CA HIS A 53 21.64 29.10 -1.81
C HIS A 53 22.38 27.97 -1.09
N PRO A 54 21.79 27.38 -0.03
CA PRO A 54 22.40 26.26 0.67
C PRO A 54 22.52 25.06 -0.27
N LEU A 55 23.56 24.25 -0.05
CA LEU A 55 23.76 23.03 -0.83
C LEU A 55 22.77 21.97 -0.38
N VAL A 56 21.66 21.81 -1.11
CA VAL A 56 20.71 20.69 -0.94
C VAL A 56 21.06 19.67 -2.02
N THR A 57 21.42 18.45 -1.62
CA THR A 57 21.81 17.41 -2.58
C THR A 57 20.67 16.44 -2.84
N ASP A 58 20.52 16.05 -4.10
CA ASP A 58 19.64 14.96 -4.51
C ASP A 58 20.27 13.57 -4.28
N ASP A 59 21.56 13.54 -3.89
CA ASP A 59 22.24 12.34 -3.43
C ASP A 59 21.78 12.00 -1.99
N VAL A 60 20.78 11.12 -1.91
CA VAL A 60 20.12 10.75 -0.65
C VAL A 60 20.64 9.41 -0.20
N ASP A 61 21.21 9.38 1.02
CA ASP A 61 21.63 8.14 1.67
C ASP A 61 20.50 7.10 1.67
N GLY A 62 20.84 5.83 1.43
CA GLY A 62 19.88 4.72 1.35
C GLY A 62 19.02 4.60 2.61
N THR A 63 19.57 4.95 3.78
CA THR A 63 18.80 5.00 5.04
C THR A 63 17.67 6.02 4.98
N ILE A 64 17.93 7.21 4.44
CA ILE A 64 16.95 8.30 4.33
C ILE A 64 15.92 7.94 3.27
N SER A 65 16.35 7.41 2.13
CA SER A 65 15.45 6.91 1.09
C SER A 65 14.47 5.88 1.64
N ASN A 66 14.97 4.88 2.40
CA ASN A 66 14.12 3.88 3.04
C ASN A 66 13.16 4.50 4.08
N ARG A 67 13.62 5.44 4.91
CA ARG A 67 12.74 6.15 5.85
C ARG A 67 11.62 6.92 5.16
N ARG A 68 11.91 7.57 4.03
CA ARG A 68 10.90 8.27 3.23
C ARG A 68 9.89 7.29 2.65
N GLN A 69 10.35 6.20 2.06
CA GLN A 69 9.47 5.15 1.53
C GLN A 69 8.54 4.60 2.62
N LEU A 70 9.10 4.22 3.79
CA LEU A 70 8.32 3.75 4.94
C LEU A 70 7.32 4.80 5.43
N PHE A 71 7.70 6.08 5.45
CA PHE A 71 6.80 7.16 5.83
C PHE A 71 5.59 7.25 4.89
N PHE A 72 5.80 7.27 3.57
CA PHE A 72 4.70 7.38 2.61
C PHE A 72 3.81 6.12 2.58
N SER A 73 4.39 4.92 2.67
CA SER A 73 3.60 3.69 2.83
C SER A 73 2.72 3.74 4.07
N ARG A 74 3.29 4.17 5.21
CA ARG A 74 2.54 4.29 6.47
C ARG A 74 1.47 5.37 6.41
N LEU A 75 1.77 6.52 5.78
CA LEU A 75 0.80 7.59 5.56
C LEU A 75 -0.40 7.07 4.77
N LEU A 76 -0.16 6.35 3.67
CA LEU A 76 -1.22 5.75 2.87
C LEU A 76 -2.04 4.73 3.69
N ASN A 77 -1.39 3.84 4.45
CA ASN A 77 -2.12 2.91 5.33
C ASN A 77 -3.07 3.65 6.28
N ILE A 78 -2.57 4.69 6.96
CA ILE A 78 -3.37 5.46 7.92
C ILE A 78 -4.52 6.21 7.24
N ILE A 79 -4.30 6.77 6.05
CA ILE A 79 -5.36 7.43 5.28
C ILE A 79 -6.49 6.45 5.00
N PHE A 80 -6.18 5.25 4.51
CA PHE A 80 -7.19 4.24 4.23
C PHE A 80 -7.86 3.71 5.50
N GLU A 81 -7.12 3.53 6.59
CA GLU A 81 -7.66 3.11 7.89
C GLU A 81 -8.63 4.13 8.50
N GLN A 82 -8.35 5.42 8.34
CA GLN A 82 -9.19 6.50 8.86
C GLN A 82 -10.30 6.92 7.89
N HIS A 83 -10.24 6.47 6.64
CA HIS A 83 -11.23 6.81 5.63
C HIS A 83 -12.55 6.11 5.89
N ASP A 84 -13.64 6.86 5.74
CA ASP A 84 -15.00 6.34 5.86
C ASP A 84 -15.35 5.55 4.58
N ILE A 85 -15.45 4.22 4.71
CA ILE A 85 -15.73 3.29 3.60
C ILE A 85 -17.05 3.58 2.88
N THR A 86 -17.97 4.35 3.48
CA THR A 86 -19.24 4.73 2.84
C THR A 86 -19.06 5.89 1.85
N LYS A 87 -17.90 6.55 1.87
CA LYS A 87 -17.58 7.69 1.01
C LYS A 87 -16.63 7.28 -0.10
N GLN A 88 -16.79 7.94 -1.24
CA GLN A 88 -15.82 7.85 -2.32
C GLN A 88 -14.44 8.28 -1.84
N PHE A 89 -13.42 7.51 -2.21
CA PHE A 89 -12.03 7.86 -1.94
C PHE A 89 -11.64 9.09 -2.78
N ASP A 90 -11.07 10.12 -2.14
CA ASP A 90 -10.61 11.31 -2.86
C ASP A 90 -9.27 11.02 -3.55
N GLU A 91 -9.31 10.68 -4.83
CA GLU A 91 -8.12 10.40 -5.66
C GLU A 91 -7.08 11.54 -5.63
N LYS A 92 -7.50 12.79 -5.40
CA LYS A 92 -6.59 13.94 -5.37
C LYS A 92 -5.61 13.87 -4.20
N ILE A 93 -5.98 13.20 -3.11
CA ILE A 93 -5.05 13.01 -1.99
C ILE A 93 -3.86 12.15 -2.42
N PHE A 94 -4.12 11.13 -3.24
CA PHE A 94 -3.06 10.26 -3.76
C PHE A 94 -2.16 11.03 -4.72
N ASP A 95 -2.71 11.86 -5.61
CA ASP A 95 -1.92 12.70 -6.52
C ASP A 95 -0.96 13.63 -5.75
N HIS A 96 -1.43 14.23 -4.66
CA HIS A 96 -0.60 15.07 -3.80
C HIS A 96 0.50 14.28 -3.09
N ILE A 97 0.19 13.09 -2.57
CA ILE A 97 1.16 12.22 -1.90
C ILE A 97 2.20 11.71 -2.89
N LEU A 98 1.78 11.29 -4.08
CA LEU A 98 2.66 10.79 -5.12
C LEU A 98 3.61 11.88 -5.63
N ARG A 99 3.11 13.11 -5.83
CA ARG A 99 3.94 14.27 -6.17
C ARG A 99 4.97 14.52 -5.07
N LEU A 100 4.53 14.64 -3.82
CA LEU A 100 5.43 14.89 -2.69
C LEU A 100 6.48 13.78 -2.51
N SER A 101 6.09 12.51 -2.65
CA SER A 101 7.03 11.39 -2.53
C SER A 101 8.06 11.40 -3.67
N THR A 102 7.63 11.75 -4.88
CA THR A 102 8.52 11.91 -6.04
C THR A 102 9.50 13.06 -5.84
N ASP A 103 9.02 14.21 -5.34
CA ASP A 103 9.86 15.36 -4.99
C ASP A 103 10.84 15.04 -3.84
N MET A 104 10.55 14.00 -3.06
CA MET A 104 11.42 13.45 -2.03
C MET A 104 12.22 12.23 -2.51
N LEU A 105 12.28 11.99 -3.82
CA LEU A 105 13.09 10.95 -4.46
C LEU A 105 12.75 9.53 -3.99
N VAL A 106 11.48 9.30 -3.66
CA VAL A 106 10.94 7.96 -3.40
C VAL A 106 10.47 7.36 -4.73
N ASP A 107 10.67 6.06 -4.90
CA ASP A 107 10.23 5.35 -6.10
C ASP A 107 8.71 5.50 -6.29
N HIS A 108 8.36 6.27 -7.33
CA HIS A 108 6.97 6.57 -7.69
C HIS A 108 6.17 5.29 -8.00
N GLU A 109 6.81 4.27 -8.57
CA GLU A 109 6.14 3.05 -8.96
C GLU A 109 5.88 2.16 -7.75
N TYR A 110 6.84 2.09 -6.82
CA TYR A 110 6.62 1.46 -5.52
C TYR A 110 5.42 2.07 -4.78
N ILE A 111 5.33 3.39 -4.68
CA ILE A 111 4.22 4.08 -4.01
C ILE A 111 2.89 3.81 -4.71
N ARG A 112 2.87 3.82 -6.06
CA ARG A 112 1.65 3.51 -6.82
C ARG A 112 1.21 2.06 -6.64
N ARG A 113 2.11 1.07 -6.64
CA ARG A 113 1.74 -0.33 -6.37
C ARG A 113 1.21 -0.53 -4.95
N HIS A 114 1.78 0.16 -3.97
CA HIS A 114 1.27 0.18 -2.58
C HIS A 114 -0.14 0.76 -2.51
N TYR A 115 -0.38 1.88 -3.20
CA TYR A 115 -1.72 2.48 -3.31
C TYR A 115 -2.74 1.54 -3.96
N ILE A 116 -2.40 0.88 -5.08
CA ILE A 116 -3.27 -0.12 -5.72
C ILE A 116 -3.59 -1.27 -4.77
N SER A 117 -2.60 -1.74 -4.00
CA SER A 117 -2.79 -2.78 -2.99
C SER A 117 -3.78 -2.35 -1.91
N LEU A 118 -3.71 -1.10 -1.46
CA LEU A 118 -4.67 -0.52 -0.50
C LEU A 118 -6.06 -0.34 -1.11
N LEU A 119 -6.17 0.09 -2.37
CA LEU A 119 -7.46 0.17 -3.05
C LEU A 119 -8.17 -1.19 -3.05
N TYR A 120 -7.46 -2.27 -3.40
CA TYR A 120 -8.00 -3.61 -3.26
C TYR A 120 -8.27 -3.98 -1.79
N ALA A 121 -7.36 -3.71 -0.86
CA ALA A 121 -7.58 -4.07 0.55
C ALA A 121 -8.86 -3.44 1.13
N TYR A 122 -9.27 -2.26 0.63
CA TYR A 122 -10.44 -1.51 1.07
C TYR A 122 -11.61 -1.49 0.07
N ASN A 123 -11.65 -2.44 -0.87
CA ASN A 123 -12.77 -2.67 -1.81
C ASN A 123 -13.04 -1.58 -2.86
N TYR A 124 -12.02 -0.78 -3.18
CA TYR A 124 -12.02 0.14 -4.31
C TYR A 124 -11.49 -0.51 -5.59
N ASP A 125 -11.90 -1.75 -5.87
CA ASP A 125 -11.37 -2.59 -6.96
C ASP A 125 -11.48 -1.91 -8.33
N TYR A 126 -12.59 -1.23 -8.61
CA TYR A 126 -12.77 -0.47 -9.85
C TYR A 126 -11.66 0.58 -10.04
N LEU A 127 -11.35 1.33 -8.99
CA LEU A 127 -10.30 2.34 -9.01
C LEU A 127 -8.91 1.70 -9.08
N ALA A 128 -8.70 0.58 -8.37
CA ALA A 128 -7.46 -0.19 -8.44
C ALA A 128 -7.18 -0.64 -9.88
N MET A 129 -8.18 -1.23 -10.54
CA MET A 129 -8.10 -1.69 -11.93
C MET A 129 -7.76 -0.58 -12.91
N HIS A 130 -8.27 0.64 -12.68
CA HIS A 130 -7.91 1.81 -13.48
C HIS A 130 -6.43 2.18 -13.30
N GLU A 131 -5.94 2.25 -12.06
CA GLU A 131 -4.57 2.64 -11.73
C GLU A 131 -3.51 1.61 -12.13
N GLU A 132 -3.87 0.31 -12.18
CA GLU A 132 -2.98 -0.75 -12.67
C GLU A 132 -2.42 -0.45 -14.06
N ASN A 133 -3.18 0.24 -14.92
CA ASN A 133 -2.74 0.56 -16.28
C ASN A 133 -1.47 1.43 -16.32
N ARG A 134 -1.16 2.12 -15.21
CA ARG A 134 -0.03 3.03 -15.04
C ARG A 134 1.19 2.36 -14.38
N ILE A 135 1.19 1.04 -14.23
CA ILE A 135 2.30 0.25 -13.67
C ILE A 135 3.08 -0.41 -14.81
N HIS A 136 4.41 -0.31 -14.76
CA HIS A 136 5.31 -0.96 -15.71
C HIS A 136 5.66 -2.37 -15.23
N ASP A 137 6.08 -2.52 -13.97
CA ASP A 137 6.40 -3.80 -13.33
C ASP A 137 5.12 -4.48 -12.83
N ARG A 138 4.38 -5.04 -13.79
CA ARG A 138 3.15 -5.81 -13.54
C ARG A 138 3.41 -7.06 -12.72
N GLN A 139 4.62 -7.63 -12.80
CA GLN A 139 4.99 -8.82 -12.05
C GLN A 139 5.11 -8.50 -10.55
N ALA A 140 5.82 -7.43 -10.18
CA ALA A 140 5.89 -7.00 -8.78
C ALA A 140 4.51 -6.65 -8.23
N LEU A 141 3.65 -6.03 -9.05
CA LEU A 141 2.26 -5.78 -8.68
C LEU A 141 1.50 -7.08 -8.44
N ALA A 142 1.60 -8.07 -9.33
CA ALA A 142 0.95 -9.37 -9.18
C ALA A 142 1.28 -10.04 -7.85
N PHE A 143 2.54 -9.96 -7.41
CA PHE A 143 2.98 -10.54 -6.13
C PHE A 143 2.33 -9.84 -4.93
N GLN A 144 2.22 -8.51 -4.98
CA GLN A 144 1.52 -7.76 -3.94
C GLN A 144 0.02 -8.07 -3.94
N LEU A 145 -0.61 -8.09 -5.12
CA LEU A 145 -2.03 -8.40 -5.27
C LEU A 145 -2.36 -9.83 -4.82
N LEU A 146 -1.48 -10.81 -5.10
CA LEU A 146 -1.66 -12.18 -4.61
C LEU A 146 -1.77 -12.21 -3.08
N THR A 147 -0.95 -11.42 -2.39
CA THR A 147 -1.03 -11.27 -0.93
C THR A 147 -2.37 -10.69 -0.48
N ILE A 148 -2.86 -9.64 -1.15
CA ILE A 148 -4.17 -9.03 -0.83
C ILE A 148 -5.34 -10.00 -1.10
N ALA A 149 -5.29 -10.76 -2.20
CA ALA A 149 -6.30 -11.78 -2.51
C ALA A 149 -6.29 -12.89 -1.46
N GLY A 150 -5.11 -13.29 -0.98
CA GLY A 150 -4.94 -14.25 0.11
C GLY A 150 -5.53 -13.77 1.42
N LEU A 151 -5.28 -12.50 1.79
CA LEU A 151 -5.87 -11.89 2.98
C LEU A 151 -7.40 -11.84 2.90
N ARG A 152 -7.96 -11.43 1.76
CA ARG A 152 -9.41 -11.41 1.52
C ARG A 152 -10.02 -12.81 1.63
N LEU A 153 -9.38 -13.82 1.05
CA LEU A 153 -9.83 -15.22 1.18
C LEU A 153 -9.74 -15.73 2.61
N ASN A 154 -8.63 -15.45 3.31
CA ASN A 154 -8.47 -15.88 4.70
C ASN A 154 -9.55 -15.25 5.59
N TYR A 155 -9.84 -13.96 5.38
CA TYR A 155 -10.94 -13.28 6.06
C TYR A 155 -12.28 -13.98 5.82
N MET A 156 -12.60 -14.35 4.57
CA MET A 156 -13.84 -15.08 4.25
C MET A 156 -13.90 -16.46 4.93
N ILE A 157 -12.79 -17.17 5.04
CA ILE A 157 -12.76 -18.48 5.73
C ILE A 157 -12.94 -18.32 7.24
N GLU A 158 -12.37 -17.26 7.83
CA GLU A 158 -12.45 -16.94 9.25
C GLU A 158 -13.82 -16.37 9.66
N ASP A 159 -14.48 -15.61 8.78
CA ASP A 159 -15.82 -15.07 9.02
C ASP A 159 -16.91 -16.16 9.00
N ASN A 160 -16.63 -17.31 8.37
CA ASN A 160 -17.47 -18.52 8.46
C ASN A 160 -17.32 -19.28 9.81
N VAL A 161 -16.93 -18.61 10.89
CA VAL A 161 -16.96 -19.13 12.28
C VAL A 161 -18.29 -18.74 12.92
N ASP A 162 -19.07 -19.70 13.40
CA ASP A 162 -20.39 -19.44 13.98
C ASP A 162 -20.28 -18.50 15.19
N SER A 163 -20.91 -17.33 15.15
CA SER A 163 -20.80 -16.28 16.18
C SER A 163 -21.29 -16.70 17.57
N THR A 164 -21.97 -17.85 17.71
CA THR A 164 -22.52 -18.38 18.98
C THR A 164 -21.69 -19.49 19.60
N THR A 165 -20.75 -20.10 18.87
CA THR A 165 -19.86 -21.13 19.39
C THR A 165 -18.51 -20.96 18.73
N THR A 166 -17.42 -20.94 19.48
CA THR A 166 -16.02 -20.90 18.99
C THR A 166 -15.62 -22.09 18.06
N LYS A 167 -16.59 -22.80 17.49
CA LYS A 167 -16.47 -23.85 16.50
C LYS A 167 -16.57 -23.21 15.11
N LEU A 168 -15.60 -23.53 14.25
CA LEU A 168 -15.69 -23.31 12.81
C LEU A 168 -17.01 -23.92 12.30
N SER A 169 -17.72 -23.21 11.42
CA SER A 169 -18.89 -23.81 10.75
C SER A 169 -18.47 -25.11 10.06
N SER A 170 -19.39 -26.07 9.93
CA SER A 170 -19.15 -27.33 9.22
C SER A 170 -18.58 -27.10 7.82
N LYS A 171 -19.03 -26.03 7.15
CA LYS A 171 -18.54 -25.58 5.84
C LYS A 171 -17.09 -25.06 5.90
N ALA A 172 -16.72 -24.23 6.88
CA ALA A 172 -15.34 -23.78 7.06
C ALA A 172 -14.38 -24.95 7.36
N LEU A 173 -14.83 -25.94 8.13
CA LEU A 173 -14.05 -27.14 8.44
C LEU A 173 -13.83 -28.00 7.19
N GLU A 174 -14.87 -28.21 6.38
CA GLU A 174 -14.79 -28.94 5.12
C GLU A 174 -13.86 -28.25 4.11
N ILE A 175 -13.98 -26.93 3.99
CA ILE A 175 -13.12 -26.13 3.11
C ILE A 175 -11.65 -26.24 3.57
N ARG A 176 -11.37 -26.09 4.86
CA ARG A 176 -10.00 -26.25 5.40
C ARG A 176 -9.44 -27.66 5.23
N ALA A 177 -10.29 -28.68 5.10
CA ALA A 177 -9.85 -30.05 4.81
C ALA A 177 -9.52 -30.29 3.32
N LYS A 178 -10.08 -29.46 2.42
CA LYS A 178 -9.87 -29.55 0.96
C LYS A 178 -8.68 -28.73 0.44
N ILE A 179 -8.23 -27.74 1.20
CA ILE A 179 -7.09 -26.88 0.85
C ILE A 179 -5.76 -27.63 1.05
N SER A 180 -4.79 -27.41 0.16
CA SER A 180 -3.44 -27.97 0.29
C SER A 180 -2.72 -27.50 1.57
N SER A 181 -1.76 -28.28 2.05
CA SER A 181 -0.93 -27.86 3.19
C SER A 181 -0.14 -26.59 2.90
N THR A 182 0.32 -26.41 1.65
CA THR A 182 1.06 -25.23 1.20
C THR A 182 0.20 -23.96 1.29
N LEU A 183 -0.99 -23.97 0.69
CA LEU A 183 -1.89 -22.81 0.72
C LEU A 183 -2.36 -22.52 2.15
N LYS A 184 -2.63 -23.55 2.96
CA LYS A 184 -2.99 -23.37 4.37
C LYS A 184 -1.88 -22.69 5.19
N THR A 185 -0.63 -23.13 5.05
CA THR A 185 0.52 -22.52 5.74
C THR A 185 0.76 -21.10 5.26
N TRP A 186 0.63 -20.85 3.96
CA TRP A 186 0.80 -19.51 3.41
C TRP A 186 -0.28 -18.54 3.87
N LEU A 187 -1.57 -18.91 3.80
CA LEU A 187 -2.67 -18.07 4.32
C LEU A 187 -2.48 -17.74 5.81
N GLY A 188 -2.05 -18.72 6.60
CA GLY A 188 -1.77 -18.53 8.02
C GLY A 188 -0.58 -17.62 8.34
N SER A 189 0.35 -17.42 7.39
CA SER A 189 1.49 -16.52 7.59
C SER A 189 1.21 -15.09 7.14
N LEU A 190 0.17 -14.84 6.32
CA LEU A 190 -0.10 -13.53 5.73
C LEU A 190 -0.28 -12.41 6.76
N SER A 191 -0.95 -12.69 7.88
CA SER A 191 -1.17 -11.72 8.97
C SER A 191 0.13 -11.24 9.64
N THR A 192 1.24 -11.98 9.46
CA THR A 192 2.56 -11.62 9.98
C THR A 192 3.49 -11.00 8.94
N LEU A 193 3.20 -11.22 7.65
CA LEU A 193 4.07 -10.80 6.54
C LEU A 193 3.81 -9.36 6.10
N VAL A 194 2.57 -8.88 6.25
CA VAL A 194 2.16 -7.57 5.75
C VAL A 194 1.26 -6.85 6.75
N ASP A 195 1.42 -5.54 6.82
CA ASP A 195 0.60 -4.65 7.65
C ASP A 195 -0.62 -4.12 6.87
N TYR A 196 -1.27 -5.01 6.10
CA TYR A 196 -2.51 -4.69 5.42
C TYR A 196 -3.70 -5.17 6.26
N LYS A 197 -4.67 -4.27 6.47
CA LYS A 197 -6.01 -4.64 6.90
C LYS A 197 -6.88 -4.77 5.67
N VAL A 198 -7.65 -5.86 5.58
CA VAL A 198 -8.61 -6.07 4.50
C VAL A 198 -10.04 -5.89 5.01
N GLN A 199 -10.89 -5.32 4.15
CA GLN A 199 -12.32 -5.21 4.39
C GLN A 199 -13.08 -6.43 3.87
N PRO A 200 -14.24 -6.77 4.45
CA PRO A 200 -15.11 -7.82 3.91
C PRO A 200 -15.47 -7.51 2.45
N CYS A 201 -15.33 -8.50 1.57
CA CYS A 201 -15.64 -8.34 0.14
C CYS A 201 -16.40 -9.55 -0.39
N ASN A 202 -17.02 -9.39 -1.56
CA ASN A 202 -17.72 -10.50 -2.20
C ASN A 202 -16.73 -11.43 -2.93
N LEU A 203 -17.13 -12.70 -3.12
CA LEU A 203 -16.29 -13.70 -3.79
C LEU A 203 -16.03 -13.38 -5.28
N GLU A 204 -16.90 -12.61 -5.93
CA GLU A 204 -16.75 -12.21 -7.34
C GLU A 204 -15.60 -11.20 -7.54
N ALA A 205 -15.39 -10.30 -6.58
CA ALA A 205 -14.27 -9.38 -6.56
C ALA A 205 -12.94 -10.13 -6.42
N ILE A 206 -12.89 -11.13 -5.55
CA ILE A 206 -11.71 -12.00 -5.38
C ILE A 206 -11.40 -12.77 -6.67
N GLU A 207 -12.42 -13.35 -7.32
CA GLU A 207 -12.25 -14.08 -8.58
C GLU A 207 -11.74 -13.19 -9.72
N THR A 208 -12.32 -11.98 -9.85
CA THR A 208 -11.89 -10.98 -10.83
C THR A 208 -10.43 -10.59 -10.61
N MET A 209 -10.06 -10.34 -9.35
CA MET A 209 -8.70 -10.00 -8.96
C MET A 209 -7.71 -11.15 -9.27
N LEU A 210 -8.05 -12.39 -8.96
CA LEU A 210 -7.24 -13.57 -9.26
C LEU A 210 -7.02 -13.77 -10.77
N THR A 211 -8.07 -13.53 -11.58
CA THR A 211 -7.97 -13.58 -13.04
C THR A 211 -6.93 -12.57 -13.55
N ARG A 212 -6.91 -11.35 -13.00
CA ARG A 212 -5.91 -10.33 -13.36
C ARG A 212 -4.51 -10.70 -12.90
N ILE A 213 -4.37 -11.22 -11.68
CA ILE A 213 -3.08 -11.70 -11.16
C ILE A 213 -2.51 -12.76 -12.09
N ALA A 214 -3.32 -13.73 -12.55
CA ALA A 214 -2.90 -14.76 -13.47
C ALA A 214 -2.36 -14.19 -14.80
N CYS A 215 -2.91 -13.07 -15.29
CA CYS A 215 -2.40 -12.39 -16.49
C CYS A 215 -1.02 -11.74 -16.30
N TYR A 216 -0.63 -11.43 -15.06
CA TYR A 216 0.64 -10.74 -14.75
C TYR A 216 1.72 -11.66 -14.18
N LEU A 217 1.35 -12.85 -13.70
CA LEU A 217 2.31 -13.81 -13.18
C LEU A 217 3.18 -14.38 -14.30
N PRO A 218 4.51 -14.47 -14.10
CA PRO A 218 5.40 -15.06 -15.07
C PRO A 218 5.17 -16.57 -15.12
N GLN A 219 5.07 -17.14 -16.33
CA GLN A 219 4.91 -18.59 -16.54
C GLN A 219 6.09 -19.41 -15.97
N THR A 220 7.21 -18.78 -15.68
CA THR A 220 8.40 -19.41 -15.08
C THR A 220 8.26 -19.61 -13.57
N ASN A 221 7.36 -18.89 -12.89
CA ASN A 221 7.17 -19.00 -11.45
C ASN A 221 5.99 -19.93 -11.13
N LEU A 222 6.26 -21.24 -11.26
CA LEU A 222 5.27 -22.29 -11.08
C LEU A 222 4.66 -22.30 -9.67
N SER A 223 5.42 -21.97 -8.63
CA SER A 223 4.89 -21.99 -7.25
C SER A 223 3.81 -20.94 -7.03
N LEU A 224 4.02 -19.71 -7.51
CA LEU A 224 3.04 -18.63 -7.38
C LEU A 224 1.84 -18.82 -8.31
N SER A 225 2.08 -19.38 -9.51
CA SER A 225 1.01 -19.74 -10.44
C SER A 225 0.11 -20.84 -9.87
N ASN A 226 0.70 -21.87 -9.25
CA ASN A 226 -0.04 -22.91 -8.55
C ASN A 226 -0.82 -22.33 -7.37
N LEU A 227 -0.23 -21.44 -6.59
CA LEU A 227 -0.91 -20.78 -5.48
C LEU A 227 -2.14 -19.99 -5.95
N ALA A 228 -1.99 -19.19 -7.02
CA ALA A 228 -3.11 -18.46 -7.61
C ALA A 228 -4.22 -19.39 -8.11
N GLN A 229 -3.85 -20.52 -8.73
CA GLN A 229 -4.81 -21.53 -9.19
C GLN A 229 -5.56 -22.19 -8.03
N GLU A 230 -4.85 -22.59 -6.96
CA GLU A 230 -5.47 -23.15 -5.76
C GLU A 230 -6.43 -22.15 -5.09
N MET A 231 -6.11 -20.85 -5.13
CA MET A 231 -6.99 -19.79 -4.64
C MET A 231 -8.27 -19.65 -5.48
N VAL A 232 -8.19 -19.81 -6.81
CA VAL A 232 -9.38 -19.82 -7.69
C VAL A 232 -10.28 -21.01 -7.36
N GLU A 233 -9.71 -22.20 -7.19
CA GLU A 233 -10.46 -23.40 -6.78
C GLU A 233 -11.15 -23.19 -5.42
N LEU A 234 -10.45 -22.55 -4.48
CA LEU A 234 -11.00 -22.19 -3.18
C LEU A 234 -12.18 -21.22 -3.28
N VAL A 235 -12.13 -20.20 -4.16
CA VAL A 235 -13.28 -19.31 -4.42
C VAL A 235 -14.48 -20.13 -4.91
N HIS A 236 -14.27 -21.07 -5.84
CA HIS A 236 -15.35 -21.92 -6.33
C HIS A 236 -15.95 -22.84 -5.26
N LEU A 237 -15.12 -23.35 -4.34
CA LEU A 237 -15.59 -24.13 -3.20
C LEU A 237 -16.43 -23.29 -2.23
N LEU A 238 -16.04 -22.04 -1.98
CA LEU A 238 -16.77 -21.12 -1.10
C LEU A 238 -18.16 -20.76 -1.66
N LYS A 239 -18.29 -20.69 -3.00
CA LYS A 239 -19.56 -20.41 -3.70
C LYS A 239 -20.57 -21.56 -3.66
N ARG A 240 -20.14 -22.80 -3.45
CA ARG A 240 -21.02 -23.99 -3.34
C ARG A 240 -21.68 -24.06 -1.99
#